data_AF-A0A7C4SJ82-F1
#
_entry.id   AF-A0A7C4SJ82-F1
#
_cell.length_a   1.000
_cell.length_b   1.000
_cell.length_c   1.000
_cell.angle_alpha   90.00
_cell.angle_beta   90.00
_cell.angle_gamma   90.00
#
_symmetry.space_group_name_H-M   'P 1'
#
loop_
_entity.id
_entity.type
_entity.pdbx_description
1 polymer ?
#
loop_
_entity_poly.entity_id
_entity_poly.type
_entity_poly.pdbx_seq_one_letter_code
_entity_poly.pdbx_strand_id
1 'polypeptide(L)'
;MSRTLIKLDKGISPVISATILIATVIILGITFMTYATSLSNMQSSEARLRNMILDETAKVVMYFEKVSTTDNIIEIYLGLTKVIPEANTYYLILFKTYDYGSVYDLSPLSVSNVSQILPQPPRNILPDTLPAAKTYVVETTGNYVPLNILGYPSINAYPLMYKPQPLNSSLIKIEIGKSDLTGSRYVVPIILINFGDEYYEVARLYYFYKP
;
A
#
# COMPACT_ATOMS: atom_id res chain seq x y z
N MET A 1 76.45 -26.67 41.20
CA MET A 1 75.24 -25.82 41.25
C MET A 1 74.42 -26.06 39.99
N SER A 2 73.37 -26.88 40.07
CA SER A 2 72.47 -27.14 38.95
C SER A 2 71.23 -26.25 39.11
N ARG A 3 70.95 -25.40 38.11
CA ARG A 3 69.70 -24.63 38.04
C ARG A 3 68.71 -25.40 37.17
N THR A 4 67.68 -25.94 37.80
CA THR A 4 66.52 -26.50 37.10
C THR A 4 65.70 -25.35 36.53
N LEU A 5 65.71 -25.19 35.21
CA LEU A 5 64.81 -24.30 34.48
C LEU A 5 63.41 -24.91 34.48
N ILE A 6 62.50 -24.31 35.24
CA ILE A 6 61.06 -24.61 35.15
C ILE A 6 60.58 -24.04 33.82
N LYS A 7 60.38 -24.91 32.82
CA LYS A 7 59.64 -24.58 31.60
C LYS A 7 58.16 -24.44 31.99
N LEU A 8 57.70 -23.19 32.03
CA LEU A 8 56.29 -22.87 32.26
C LEU A 8 55.58 -22.89 30.90
N ASP A 9 55.20 -24.07 30.42
CA ASP A 9 54.29 -24.19 29.26
C ASP A 9 52.90 -23.74 29.71
N LYS A 10 52.64 -22.43 29.58
CA LYS A 10 51.31 -21.84 29.73
C LYS A 10 50.47 -22.12 28.48
N GLY A 11 50.16 -23.38 28.23
CA GLY A 11 49.10 -23.78 27.31
C GLY A 11 47.75 -23.59 27.98
N ILE A 12 46.76 -23.02 27.27
CA ILE A 12 45.37 -22.98 27.73
C ILE A 12 44.95 -24.43 28.05
N SER A 13 44.48 -24.68 29.28
CA SER A 13 44.03 -26.02 29.68
C SER A 13 42.96 -26.52 28.70
N PRO A 14 43.01 -27.78 28.24
CA PRO A 14 42.02 -28.37 27.33
C PRO A 14 40.57 -28.15 27.77
N VAL A 15 40.34 -28.08 29.09
CA VAL A 15 39.04 -27.77 29.69
C VAL A 15 38.56 -26.37 29.32
N ILE A 16 39.42 -25.36 29.39
CA ILE A 16 39.09 -23.96 29.05
C ILE A 16 38.76 -23.86 27.56
N SER A 17 39.54 -24.51 26.69
CA SER A 17 39.27 -24.56 25.25
C SER A 17 37.93 -25.25 24.93
N ALA A 18 37.61 -26.35 25.60
CA ALA A 18 36.32 -27.04 25.44
C ALA A 18 35.15 -26.18 25.93
N THR A 19 35.28 -25.50 27.06
CA THR A 19 34.24 -24.59 27.58
C THR A 19 33.98 -23.42 26.62
N ILE A 20 35.02 -22.81 26.05
CA ILE A 20 34.89 -21.75 25.05
C ILE A 20 34.18 -22.28 23.80
N LEU A 21 34.54 -23.47 23.32
CA LEU A 21 33.91 -24.07 22.15
C LEU A 21 32.41 -24.34 22.39
N ILE A 22 32.06 -24.94 23.54
CA ILE A 22 30.67 -25.22 23.91
C ILE A 22 29.87 -23.91 24.03
N ALA A 23 30.41 -22.90 24.71
CA ALA A 23 29.78 -21.60 24.83
C ALA A 23 29.56 -20.95 23.46
N THR A 24 30.53 -21.06 22.55
CA THR A 24 30.43 -20.53 21.18
C THR A 24 29.32 -21.24 20.39
N VAL A 25 29.22 -22.57 20.49
CA VAL A 25 28.16 -23.35 19.84
C VAL A 25 26.78 -22.98 20.38
N ILE A 26 26.65 -22.80 21.70
CA ILE A 26 25.39 -22.38 22.32
C ILE A 26 24.99 -20.98 21.84
N ILE A 27 25.92 -20.03 21.84
CA ILE A 27 25.65 -18.65 21.37
C ILE A 27 25.21 -18.68 19.90
N LEU A 28 25.95 -19.39 19.04
CA LEU A 28 25.58 -19.53 17.62
C LEU A 28 24.19 -20.17 17.46
N GLY A 29 23.91 -21.24 18.20
CA GLY A 29 22.61 -21.92 18.19
C GLY A 29 21.46 -20.99 18.56
N ILE A 30 21.61 -20.20 19.63
CA ILE A 30 20.62 -19.20 20.04
C ILE A 30 20.45 -18.15 18.93
N THR A 31 21.54 -17.66 18.36
CA THR A 31 21.50 -16.63 17.31
C THR A 31 20.73 -17.10 16.07
N PHE A 32 20.99 -18.33 15.62
CA PHE A 32 20.25 -18.93 14.49
C PHE A 32 18.77 -19.16 14.82
N MET A 33 18.43 -19.60 16.04
CA MET A 33 17.03 -19.77 16.46
C MET A 33 16.30 -18.42 16.51
N THR A 34 16.95 -17.36 17.02
CA THR A 34 16.37 -16.01 17.04
C THR A 34 16.13 -15.50 15.62
N TYR A 35 17.09 -15.68 14.72
CA TYR A 35 16.93 -15.32 13.31
C TYR A 35 15.80 -16.09 12.63
N ALA A 36 15.72 -17.41 12.81
CA ALA A 36 14.67 -18.24 12.25
C ALA A 36 13.27 -17.84 12.77
N THR A 37 13.16 -17.55 14.06
CA THR A 37 11.92 -17.06 14.68
C THR A 37 11.51 -15.70 14.09
N SER A 38 12.45 -14.78 13.93
CA SER A 38 12.21 -13.48 13.31
C SER A 38 11.69 -13.63 11.88
N LEU A 39 12.31 -14.48 11.08
CA LEU A 39 11.90 -14.72 9.70
C LEU A 39 10.51 -15.34 9.61
N SER A 40 10.21 -16.33 10.47
CA SER A 40 8.89 -16.96 10.58
C SER A 40 7.80 -15.95 10.93
N ASN A 41 8.07 -15.06 11.90
CA ASN A 41 7.14 -14.01 12.30
C ASN A 41 6.89 -13.01 11.17
N MET A 42 7.93 -12.63 10.41
CA MET A 42 7.79 -11.75 9.24
C MET A 42 6.89 -12.39 8.17
N GLN A 43 7.12 -13.65 7.81
CA GLN A 43 6.31 -14.37 6.82
C GLN A 43 4.85 -14.51 7.26
N SER A 44 4.62 -14.82 8.54
CA SER A 44 3.26 -14.91 9.10
C SER A 44 2.53 -13.56 9.05
N SER A 45 3.24 -12.47 9.38
CA SER A 45 2.70 -11.11 9.30
C SER A 45 2.35 -10.71 7.86
N GLU A 46 3.22 -11.01 6.91
CA GLU A 46 3.00 -10.74 5.48
C GLU A 46 1.81 -11.53 4.94
N ALA A 47 1.71 -12.82 5.27
CA ALA A 47 0.57 -13.66 4.90
C ALA A 47 -0.75 -13.12 5.48
N ARG A 48 -0.73 -12.67 6.75
CA ARG A 48 -1.89 -12.06 7.39
C ARG A 48 -2.30 -10.75 6.70
N LEU A 49 -1.34 -9.88 6.41
CA LEU A 49 -1.59 -8.63 5.69
C LEU A 49 -2.21 -8.88 4.32
N ARG A 50 -1.61 -9.80 3.54
CA ARG A 50 -2.12 -10.20 2.23
C ARG A 50 -3.56 -10.71 2.33
N ASN A 51 -3.86 -11.54 3.32
CA ASN A 51 -5.22 -12.05 3.52
C ASN A 51 -6.22 -10.93 3.88
N MET A 52 -5.81 -9.95 4.70
CA MET A 52 -6.67 -8.80 5.02
C MET A 52 -6.94 -7.93 3.79
N ILE A 53 -5.94 -7.69 2.95
CA ILE A 53 -6.10 -6.92 1.71
C ILE A 53 -7.01 -7.67 0.72
N LEU A 54 -6.82 -8.98 0.56
CA LEU A 54 -7.66 -9.80 -0.32
C LEU A 54 -9.11 -9.87 0.16
N ASP A 55 -9.32 -10.02 1.47
CA ASP A 55 -10.64 -10.01 2.09
C ASP A 55 -11.35 -8.66 1.85
N GLU A 56 -10.65 -7.55 2.01
CA GLU A 56 -11.23 -6.23 1.74
C GLU A 56 -11.50 -6.01 0.25
N THR A 57 -10.58 -6.43 -0.63
CA THR A 57 -10.74 -6.38 -2.09
C THR A 57 -11.98 -7.16 -2.54
N ALA A 58 -12.26 -8.31 -1.93
CA ALA A 58 -13.43 -9.13 -2.24
C ALA A 58 -14.76 -8.49 -1.78
N LYS A 59 -14.71 -7.57 -0.82
CA LYS A 59 -15.89 -6.90 -0.24
C LYS A 59 -16.20 -5.56 -0.92
N VAL A 60 -15.21 -4.90 -1.50
CA VAL A 60 -15.34 -3.56 -2.08
C VAL A 60 -15.65 -3.67 -3.57
N VAL A 61 -16.73 -3.02 -3.99
CA VAL A 61 -17.09 -2.89 -5.41
C VAL A 61 -17.14 -1.42 -5.77
N MET A 62 -16.34 -1.04 -6.76
CA MET A 62 -16.35 0.28 -7.38
C MET A 62 -16.92 0.17 -8.79
N TYR A 63 -17.79 1.11 -9.19
CA TYR A 63 -18.41 1.12 -10.51
C TYR A 63 -18.67 2.56 -10.99
N PHE A 64 -18.80 2.73 -12.30
CA PHE A 64 -19.24 4.00 -12.89
C PHE A 64 -20.77 4.06 -12.86
N GLU A 65 -21.33 5.06 -12.18
CA GLU A 65 -22.77 5.31 -12.17
C GLU A 65 -23.17 6.18 -13.36
N LYS A 66 -22.41 7.25 -13.59
CA LYS A 66 -22.68 8.21 -14.66
C LYS A 66 -21.39 8.92 -15.06
N VAL A 67 -21.28 9.23 -16.33
CA VAL A 67 -20.28 10.19 -16.82
C VAL A 67 -21.00 11.28 -17.61
N SER A 68 -20.68 12.52 -17.29
CA SER A 68 -21.19 13.71 -17.97
C SER A 68 -20.00 14.48 -18.52
N THR A 69 -20.10 14.93 -19.77
CA THR A 69 -19.03 15.69 -20.41
C THR A 69 -19.61 17.01 -20.91
N THR A 70 -19.03 18.11 -20.44
CA THR A 70 -19.29 19.46 -20.93
C THR A 70 -18.13 19.92 -21.80
N ASP A 71 -18.14 21.15 -22.31
CA ASP A 71 -17.10 21.64 -23.23
C ASP A 71 -15.69 21.52 -22.63
N ASN A 72 -15.53 21.83 -21.34
CA ASN A 72 -14.21 21.89 -20.69
C ASN A 72 -14.03 20.90 -19.52
N ILE A 73 -15.10 20.27 -19.03
CA ILE A 73 -15.07 19.43 -17.82
C ILE A 73 -15.65 18.04 -18.12
N ILE A 74 -15.00 17.01 -17.59
CA ILE A 74 -15.53 15.65 -17.47
C ILE A 74 -15.93 15.44 -16.01
N GLU A 75 -17.20 15.12 -15.78
CA GLU A 75 -17.73 14.77 -14.47
C GLU A 75 -17.92 13.25 -14.41
N ILE A 76 -17.21 12.59 -13.49
CA ILE A 76 -17.32 11.16 -13.25
C ILE A 76 -18.03 10.94 -11.92
N TYR A 77 -19.12 10.16 -11.95
CA TYR A 77 -19.83 9.71 -10.77
C TYR A 77 -19.47 8.25 -10.51
N LEU A 78 -18.70 8.02 -9.44
CA LEU A 78 -18.32 6.69 -9.00
C LEU A 78 -19.26 6.23 -7.89
N GLY A 79 -19.80 5.04 -8.03
CA GLY A 79 -20.41 4.30 -6.94
C GLY A 79 -19.37 3.48 -6.21
N LEU A 80 -19.37 3.56 -4.88
CA LEU A 80 -18.62 2.67 -4.00
C LEU A 80 -19.59 1.92 -3.09
N THR A 81 -19.58 0.59 -3.15
CA THR A 81 -20.43 -0.26 -2.31
C THR A 81 -19.60 -1.35 -1.65
N LYS A 82 -19.99 -1.73 -0.42
CA LYS A 82 -19.47 -2.91 0.25
C LYS A 82 -20.54 -4.00 0.26
N VAL A 83 -20.13 -5.24 -0.02
CA VAL A 83 -20.99 -6.42 0.11
C VAL A 83 -21.43 -6.61 1.56
N ILE A 84 -20.52 -6.35 2.51
CA ILE A 84 -20.80 -6.36 3.95
C ILE A 84 -20.79 -4.90 4.45
N PRO A 85 -21.94 -4.38 4.93
CA PRO A 85 -22.10 -2.98 5.29
C PRO A 85 -21.37 -2.64 6.60
N GLU A 86 -20.07 -2.43 6.51
CA GLU A 86 -19.19 -1.99 7.60
C GLU A 86 -18.60 -0.63 7.28
N ALA A 87 -18.54 0.26 8.27
CA ALA A 87 -17.94 1.57 8.07
C ALA A 87 -16.42 1.44 7.95
N ASN A 88 -15.85 1.96 6.86
CA ASN A 88 -14.42 1.96 6.59
C ASN A 88 -13.96 3.29 6.01
N THR A 89 -12.69 3.62 6.22
CA THR A 89 -12.05 4.77 5.58
C THR A 89 -11.23 4.28 4.39
N TYR A 90 -11.49 4.86 3.24
CA TYR A 90 -10.75 4.64 2.01
C TYR A 90 -10.05 5.92 1.57
N TYR A 91 -9.11 5.79 0.65
CA TYR A 91 -8.48 6.92 -0.02
C TYR A 91 -8.67 6.74 -1.52
N LEU A 92 -9.22 7.74 -2.18
CA LEU A 92 -9.24 7.80 -3.63
C LEU A 92 -7.98 8.50 -4.11
N ILE A 93 -7.26 7.86 -5.02
CA ILE A 93 -6.20 8.48 -5.81
C ILE A 93 -6.63 8.45 -7.28
N LEU A 94 -6.20 9.45 -8.03
CA LEU A 94 -6.57 9.60 -9.44
C LEU A 94 -5.31 9.61 -10.30
N PHE A 95 -5.35 8.83 -11.37
CA PHE A 95 -4.31 8.81 -12.38
C PHE A 95 -4.92 9.02 -13.76
N LYS A 96 -4.05 9.34 -14.71
CA LYS A 96 -4.32 9.27 -16.14
C LYS A 96 -3.24 8.41 -16.79
N THR A 97 -3.61 7.73 -17.86
CA THR A 97 -2.68 6.92 -18.66
C THR A 97 -3.10 6.92 -20.12
N TYR A 98 -2.15 6.67 -21.00
CA TYR A 98 -2.41 6.40 -22.40
C TYR A 98 -2.80 4.94 -22.62
N ASP A 99 -2.23 4.02 -21.84
CA ASP A 99 -2.35 2.58 -22.04
C ASP A 99 -3.18 1.90 -20.94
N TYR A 100 -4.14 1.09 -21.39
CA TYR A 100 -5.01 0.32 -20.49
C TYR A 100 -4.20 -0.75 -19.75
N GLY A 101 -4.36 -0.83 -18.44
CA GLY A 101 -3.76 -1.88 -17.61
C GLY A 101 -2.30 -1.63 -17.21
N SER A 102 -1.60 -0.66 -17.82
CA SER A 102 -0.21 -0.37 -17.48
C SER A 102 -0.12 0.41 -16.16
N VAL A 103 0.64 -0.12 -15.20
CA VAL A 103 1.01 0.59 -13.96
C VAL A 103 2.16 1.56 -14.20
N TYR A 104 3.05 1.23 -15.15
CA TYR A 104 4.28 1.99 -15.39
C TYR A 104 4.06 3.31 -16.12
N ASP A 105 2.90 3.47 -16.79
CA ASP A 105 2.54 4.68 -17.53
C ASP A 105 1.55 5.58 -16.77
N LEU A 106 1.30 5.27 -15.49
CA LEU A 106 0.39 6.05 -14.65
C LEU A 106 1.00 7.41 -14.33
N SER A 107 0.28 8.46 -14.72
CA SER A 107 0.58 9.85 -14.37
C SER A 107 -0.44 10.37 -13.36
N PRO A 108 -0.04 10.90 -12.19
CA PRO A 108 -0.95 11.44 -11.20
C PRO A 108 -1.85 12.51 -11.80
N LEU A 109 -3.14 12.45 -11.47
CA LEU A 109 -4.13 13.43 -11.86
C LEU A 109 -4.62 14.13 -10.61
N SER A 110 -4.37 15.43 -10.53
CA SER A 110 -4.92 16.28 -9.47
C SER A 110 -6.17 16.96 -9.99
N VAL A 111 -7.26 16.88 -9.23
CA VAL A 111 -8.52 17.52 -9.58
C VAL A 111 -8.84 18.65 -8.61
N SER A 112 -9.49 19.68 -9.14
CA SER A 112 -9.91 20.86 -8.39
C SER A 112 -11.03 20.57 -7.40
N ASN A 113 -11.85 19.53 -7.65
CA ASN A 113 -12.96 19.18 -6.80
C ASN A 113 -13.26 17.68 -6.83
N VAL A 114 -13.14 17.03 -5.67
CA VAL A 114 -13.79 15.75 -5.37
C VAL A 114 -14.86 16.05 -4.34
N SER A 115 -16.13 16.03 -4.79
CA SER A 115 -17.25 16.21 -3.89
C SER A 115 -17.90 14.85 -3.64
N GLN A 116 -18.00 14.51 -2.37
CA GLN A 116 -18.78 13.37 -1.93
C GLN A 116 -20.19 13.86 -1.64
N ILE A 117 -21.21 13.09 -2.01
CA ILE A 117 -22.55 13.24 -1.42
C ILE A 117 -22.55 12.68 0.03
N LEU A 118 -21.41 12.15 0.48
CA LEU A 118 -21.21 11.60 1.82
C LEU A 118 -20.79 12.65 2.85
N PRO A 119 -21.04 12.38 4.15
CA PRO A 119 -20.46 13.16 5.23
C PRO A 119 -18.93 13.05 5.18
N GLN A 120 -18.26 14.18 4.95
CA GLN A 120 -16.80 14.25 5.03
C GLN A 120 -16.35 13.86 6.44
N PRO A 121 -15.31 13.01 6.60
CA PRO A 121 -14.63 12.93 7.88
C PRO A 121 -14.14 14.34 8.26
N PRO A 122 -14.01 14.67 9.56
CA PRO A 122 -13.50 15.97 9.97
C PRO A 122 -12.20 16.27 9.21
N ARG A 123 -12.16 17.38 8.46
CA ARG A 123 -11.10 17.77 7.50
C ARG A 123 -9.67 17.84 8.07
N ASN A 124 -9.47 17.51 9.34
CA ASN A 124 -8.21 17.70 10.07
C ASN A 124 -7.58 16.41 10.62
N ILE A 125 -8.01 15.21 10.18
CA ILE A 125 -7.48 13.96 10.74
C ILE A 125 -6.77 13.08 9.69
N LEU A 126 -7.15 13.17 8.42
CA LEU A 126 -6.65 12.28 7.37
C LEU A 126 -5.75 13.05 6.39
N PRO A 127 -4.66 12.44 5.91
CA PRO A 127 -3.75 13.10 4.99
C PRO A 127 -4.34 13.25 3.59
N ASP A 128 -4.28 14.46 3.04
CA ASP A 128 -4.64 14.75 1.64
C ASP A 128 -3.49 14.43 0.65
N THR A 129 -2.36 14.00 1.19
CA THR A 129 -1.18 13.62 0.42
C THR A 129 -0.52 12.39 1.05
N LEU A 130 -0.27 11.37 0.24
CA LEU A 130 0.34 10.11 0.68
C LEU A 130 1.78 10.03 0.18
N PRO A 131 2.73 9.52 1.00
CA PRO A 131 4.08 9.21 0.53
C PRO A 131 4.02 8.08 -0.49
N ALA A 132 4.54 8.30 -1.70
CA ALA A 132 4.46 7.31 -2.78
C ALA A 132 5.20 6.00 -2.44
N ALA A 133 6.23 6.07 -1.59
CA ALA A 133 6.96 4.90 -1.09
C ALA A 133 6.14 4.00 -0.16
N LYS A 134 5.02 4.50 0.39
CA LYS A 134 4.11 3.76 1.29
C LYS A 134 2.77 3.46 0.63
N THR A 135 2.63 3.75 -0.66
CA THR A 135 1.39 3.53 -1.40
C THR A 135 1.62 2.49 -2.47
N TYR A 136 0.91 1.37 -2.38
CA TYR A 136 1.09 0.20 -3.21
C TYR A 136 -0.12 0.00 -4.13
N VAL A 137 0.16 -0.21 -5.40
CA VAL A 137 -0.83 -0.48 -6.45
C VAL A 137 -0.63 -1.87 -7.05
N VAL A 138 -1.69 -2.46 -7.57
CA VAL A 138 -1.67 -3.82 -8.12
C VAL A 138 -1.28 -3.81 -9.59
N GLU A 139 -0.28 -4.60 -9.95
CA GLU A 139 0.06 -4.89 -11.34
C GLU A 139 -0.90 -5.91 -11.97
N THR A 140 -0.87 -6.03 -13.30
CA THR A 140 -1.59 -7.09 -14.02
C THR A 140 -1.19 -8.50 -13.60
N THR A 141 0.01 -8.66 -13.04
CA THR A 141 0.53 -9.91 -12.47
C THR A 141 -0.08 -10.24 -11.10
N GLY A 142 -0.82 -9.30 -10.50
CA GLY A 142 -1.38 -9.40 -9.15
C GLY A 142 -0.42 -8.99 -8.04
N ASN A 143 0.79 -8.53 -8.37
CA ASN A 143 1.77 -8.07 -7.39
C ASN A 143 1.48 -6.64 -6.95
N TYR A 144 1.70 -6.35 -5.67
CA TYR A 144 1.66 -5.00 -5.13
C TYR A 144 3.02 -4.34 -5.33
N VAL A 145 3.04 -3.18 -5.98
CA VAL A 145 4.25 -2.41 -6.25
C VAL A 145 4.10 -0.99 -5.70
N PRO A 146 5.14 -0.43 -5.05
CA PRO A 146 5.04 0.90 -4.48
C PRO A 146 5.08 1.97 -5.57
N LEU A 147 4.32 3.05 -5.42
CA LEU A 147 4.19 4.10 -6.42
C LEU A 147 5.46 4.92 -6.63
N ASN A 148 6.42 4.88 -5.69
CA ASN A 148 7.70 5.56 -5.86
C ASN A 148 8.54 5.00 -7.01
N ILE A 149 8.29 3.77 -7.49
CA ILE A 149 8.95 3.24 -8.69
C ILE A 149 8.65 4.08 -9.94
N LEU A 150 7.53 4.80 -9.93
CA LEU A 150 7.13 5.70 -11.00
C LEU A 150 7.82 7.08 -10.91
N GLY A 151 8.67 7.30 -9.90
CA GLY A 151 9.43 8.53 -9.72
C GLY A 151 8.70 9.65 -8.97
N TYR A 152 7.49 9.40 -8.46
CA TYR A 152 6.75 10.38 -7.66
C TYR A 152 7.21 10.35 -6.20
N PRO A 153 7.45 11.51 -5.55
CA PRO A 153 7.73 11.55 -4.11
C PRO A 153 6.46 11.37 -3.27
N SER A 154 5.31 11.85 -3.77
CA SER A 154 4.03 11.85 -3.08
C SER A 154 2.88 11.90 -4.07
N ILE A 155 1.69 11.48 -3.63
CA ILE A 155 0.47 11.41 -4.43
C ILE A 155 -0.67 12.10 -3.70
N ASN A 156 -1.48 12.86 -4.42
CA ASN A 156 -2.69 13.44 -3.86
C ASN A 156 -3.72 12.36 -3.59
N ALA A 157 -4.30 12.39 -2.39
CA ALA A 157 -5.32 11.45 -1.98
C ALA A 157 -6.53 12.20 -1.45
N TYR A 158 -7.70 11.64 -1.73
CA TYR A 158 -8.97 12.18 -1.33
C TYR A 158 -9.60 11.19 -0.33
N PRO A 159 -9.57 11.47 0.98
CA PRO A 159 -10.10 10.56 1.98
C PRO A 159 -11.63 10.42 1.83
N LEU A 160 -12.11 9.18 1.86
CA LEU A 160 -13.49 8.79 1.68
C LEU A 160 -13.95 7.99 2.89
N MET A 161 -14.95 8.47 3.62
CA MET A 161 -15.57 7.69 4.70
C MET A 161 -16.78 6.93 4.15
N TYR A 162 -16.65 5.62 4.01
CA TYR A 162 -17.80 4.77 3.69
C TYR A 162 -18.62 4.56 4.96
N LYS A 163 -19.90 4.92 4.90
CA LYS A 163 -20.88 4.60 5.94
C LYS A 163 -22.01 3.81 5.29
N PRO A 164 -22.38 2.64 5.84
CA PRO A 164 -23.56 1.93 5.37
C PRO A 164 -24.79 2.79 5.65
N GLN A 165 -25.32 3.45 4.61
CA GLN A 165 -26.57 4.19 4.70
C GLN A 165 -27.71 3.35 4.13
N PRO A 166 -28.90 3.38 4.76
CA PRO A 166 -29.97 2.47 4.40
C PRO A 166 -30.59 2.70 3.02
N LEU A 167 -30.39 3.86 2.35
CA LEU A 167 -31.19 4.19 1.15
C LEU A 167 -30.50 5.01 0.04
N ASN A 168 -29.25 5.45 0.18
CA ASN A 168 -28.58 6.24 -0.87
C ASN A 168 -27.21 5.64 -1.23
N SER A 169 -27.01 5.36 -2.51
CA SER A 169 -25.72 5.00 -3.08
C SER A 169 -24.69 6.07 -2.72
N SER A 170 -23.55 5.62 -2.21
CA SER A 170 -22.42 6.48 -1.86
C SER A 170 -21.72 6.94 -3.15
N LEU A 171 -22.29 7.95 -3.81
CA LEU A 171 -21.72 8.50 -5.03
C LEU A 171 -20.61 9.51 -4.72
N ILE A 172 -19.50 9.33 -5.42
CA ILE A 172 -18.33 10.22 -5.41
C ILE A 172 -18.35 10.96 -6.75
N LYS A 173 -18.47 12.28 -6.71
CA LYS A 173 -18.37 13.13 -7.91
C LYS A 173 -16.93 13.63 -8.06
N ILE A 174 -16.35 13.39 -9.22
CA ILE A 174 -15.01 13.86 -9.59
C ILE A 174 -15.16 14.80 -10.78
N GLU A 175 -14.63 16.02 -10.67
CA GLU A 175 -14.61 17.01 -11.76
C GLU A 175 -13.20 17.12 -12.33
N ILE A 176 -13.03 16.84 -13.62
CA ILE A 176 -11.72 16.79 -14.29
C ILE A 176 -11.72 17.80 -15.44
N GLY A 177 -10.72 18.69 -15.48
CA GLY A 177 -10.52 19.55 -16.63
C GLY A 177 -10.01 18.75 -17.84
N LYS A 178 -10.61 18.92 -19.02
CA LYS A 178 -10.14 18.23 -20.24
C LYS A 178 -8.68 18.56 -20.58
N SER A 179 -8.23 19.78 -20.25
CA SER A 179 -6.82 20.19 -20.38
C SER A 179 -5.87 19.28 -19.60
N ASP A 180 -6.31 18.78 -18.45
CA ASP A 180 -5.51 17.92 -17.57
C ASP A 180 -5.35 16.52 -18.13
N LEU A 181 -6.14 16.14 -19.13
CA LEU A 181 -6.10 14.83 -19.77
C LEU A 181 -5.25 14.79 -21.04
N THR A 182 -4.73 15.93 -21.51
CA THR A 182 -3.94 16.02 -22.75
C THR A 182 -2.89 14.91 -22.86
N GLY A 183 -2.91 14.17 -23.97
CA GLY A 183 -1.96 13.08 -24.25
C GLY A 183 -2.26 11.76 -23.51
N SER A 184 -3.36 11.66 -22.77
CA SER A 184 -3.85 10.41 -22.15
C SER A 184 -5.04 9.85 -22.92
N ARG A 185 -5.54 8.66 -22.54
CA ARG A 185 -6.79 8.08 -23.07
C ARG A 185 -7.71 7.56 -21.97
N TYR A 186 -7.15 7.36 -20.79
CA TYR A 186 -7.85 6.79 -19.66
C TYR A 186 -7.72 7.67 -18.43
N VAL A 187 -8.82 7.77 -17.69
CA VAL A 187 -8.82 8.20 -16.28
C VAL A 187 -8.89 6.94 -15.43
N VAL A 188 -8.03 6.87 -14.41
CA VAL A 188 -7.85 5.69 -13.57
C VAL A 188 -8.06 6.06 -12.10
N PRO A 189 -9.31 5.99 -11.60
CA PRO A 189 -9.56 6.05 -10.17
C PRO A 189 -9.13 4.75 -9.49
N ILE A 190 -8.39 4.88 -8.39
CA ILE A 190 -7.93 3.77 -7.55
C ILE A 190 -8.37 4.05 -6.12
N ILE A 191 -8.93 3.04 -5.48
CA ILE A 191 -9.31 3.06 -4.06
C ILE A 191 -8.26 2.31 -3.27
N LEU A 192 -7.79 2.95 -2.21
CA LEU A 192 -6.83 2.41 -1.26
C LEU A 192 -7.48 2.22 0.11
N ILE A 193 -6.97 1.25 0.87
CA ILE A 193 -7.18 1.12 2.31
C ILE A 193 -5.85 1.34 3.05
N ASN A 194 -5.92 1.89 4.26
CA ASN A 194 -4.76 2.02 5.14
C ASN A 194 -4.65 0.78 6.06
N PHE A 195 -3.44 0.20 6.13
CA PHE A 195 -3.08 -0.81 7.12
C PHE A 195 -1.80 -0.37 7.82
N GLY A 196 -1.93 0.16 9.04
CA GLY A 196 -0.79 0.71 9.78
C GLY A 196 -0.32 2.02 9.15
N ASP A 197 0.90 2.06 8.62
CA ASP A 197 1.45 3.25 7.97
C ASP A 197 1.47 3.19 6.42
N GLU A 198 0.99 2.08 5.87
CA GLU A 198 0.99 1.76 4.44
C GLU A 198 -0.41 1.77 3.84
N TYR A 199 -0.48 1.99 2.53
CA TYR A 199 -1.73 2.13 1.79
C TYR A 199 -1.74 1.15 0.62
N TYR A 200 -2.80 0.34 0.53
CA TYR A 200 -2.90 -0.75 -0.43
C TYR A 200 -4.13 -0.59 -1.31
N GLU A 201 -3.96 -0.74 -2.62
CA GLU A 201 -5.06 -0.79 -3.57
C GLU A 201 -6.04 -1.94 -3.27
N VAL A 202 -7.33 -1.63 -3.33
CA VAL A 202 -8.43 -2.59 -3.18
C VAL A 202 -9.41 -2.56 -4.35
N ALA A 203 -9.43 -1.47 -5.14
CA ALA A 203 -10.23 -1.39 -6.35
C ALA A 203 -9.63 -0.40 -7.34
N ARG A 204 -9.80 -0.69 -8.63
CA ARG A 204 -9.37 0.16 -9.74
C ARG A 204 -10.38 0.08 -10.87
N LEU A 205 -10.61 1.20 -11.53
CA LEU A 205 -11.36 1.26 -12.78
C LEU A 205 -10.58 2.03 -13.83
N TYR A 206 -10.94 1.80 -15.09
CA TYR A 206 -10.44 2.55 -16.24
C TYR A 206 -11.64 3.16 -16.96
N TYR A 207 -11.67 4.48 -17.04
CA TYR A 207 -12.61 5.19 -17.89
C TYR A 207 -11.89 5.62 -19.17
N PHE A 208 -12.28 5.03 -20.30
CA PHE A 208 -11.81 5.50 -21.61
C PHE A 208 -12.49 6.83 -21.94
N TYR A 209 -11.71 7.90 -21.98
CA TYR A 209 -12.18 9.19 -22.43
C TYR A 209 -11.80 9.35 -23.91
N LYS A 210 -12.79 9.64 -24.74
CA LYS A 210 -12.55 9.94 -26.15
C LYS A 210 -12.34 11.46 -26.27
N PRO A 211 -11.14 11.93 -26.65
CA PRO A 211 -10.89 13.36 -26.88
C PRO A 211 -11.79 13.91 -27.99
#